data_AF-A0A6J0GEJ9-F1
#
_entry.id   AF-A0A6J0GEJ9-F1
#
_cell.length_a   1.000
_cell.length_b   1.000
_cell.length_c   1.000
_cell.angle_alpha   90.00
_cell.angle_beta   90.00
_cell.angle_gamma   90.00
#
_symmetry.space_group_name_H-M   'P 1'
#
loop_
_entity.id
_entity.type
_entity.pdbx_description
1 polymer ?
#
loop_
_entity_poly.entity_id
_entity_poly.type
_entity_poly.pdbx_seq_one_letter_code
_entity_poly.pdbx_strand_id
1 'polypeptide(L)'
;DKARSEGQRLVWESEELRRFLREQERLLLARLGDLARDVRRAQDRALAKVREELSHLDTLIWEMEGKFQQPPGQFLQDIGGLLDSCEAMKFNPPAEISPELEGRLQEFVQRNVLVRGTLRRCQDSLMFQLQEPGEFM
;
A
#
# COMPACT_ATOMS: atom_id res chain seq x y z
N ASP A 1 19.62 -50.58 9.69
CA ASP A 1 20.13 -50.37 8.32
C ASP A 1 20.36 -48.88 8.11
N LYS A 2 21.60 -48.47 7.86
CA LYS A 2 22.06 -47.06 7.92
C LYS A 2 21.51 -46.21 6.77
N ALA A 3 21.37 -46.79 5.58
CA ALA A 3 20.81 -46.09 4.42
C ALA A 3 19.35 -45.66 4.66
N ARG A 4 18.58 -46.54 5.32
CA ARG A 4 17.17 -46.27 5.65
C ARG A 4 17.02 -45.13 6.65
N SER A 5 17.88 -45.07 7.68
CA SER A 5 17.84 -44.00 8.68
C SER A 5 18.25 -42.64 8.10
N GLU A 6 19.27 -42.60 7.24
CA GLU A 6 19.68 -41.37 6.56
C GLU A 6 18.59 -40.87 5.61
N GLY A 7 17.96 -41.76 4.84
CA GLY A 7 16.84 -41.39 3.96
C GLY A 7 15.65 -40.79 4.72
N GLN A 8 15.28 -41.38 5.86
CA GLN A 8 14.22 -40.84 6.72
C GLN A 8 14.57 -39.46 7.28
N ARG A 9 15.82 -39.26 7.69
CA ARG A 9 16.30 -37.97 8.20
C ARG A 9 16.24 -36.89 7.13
N LEU A 10 16.70 -37.19 5.90
CA LEU A 10 16.65 -36.25 4.79
C LEU A 10 15.22 -35.83 4.44
N VAL A 11 14.29 -36.79 4.43
CA VAL A 11 12.86 -36.51 4.21
C VAL A 11 12.33 -35.57 5.29
N TRP A 12 12.61 -35.87 6.57
CA TRP A 12 12.15 -35.06 7.68
C TRP A 12 12.72 -33.63 7.63
N GLU A 13 14.04 -33.47 7.43
CA GLU A 13 14.68 -32.15 7.35
C GLU A 13 14.13 -31.32 6.17
N SER A 14 13.87 -31.97 5.03
CA SER A 14 13.28 -31.33 3.85
C SER A 14 11.83 -30.88 4.08
N GLU A 15 11.02 -31.71 4.72
CA GLU A 15 9.64 -31.38 5.07
C GLU A 15 9.56 -30.23 6.07
N GLU A 16 10.43 -30.25 7.08
CA GLU A 16 10.51 -29.20 8.10
C GLU A 16 10.89 -27.85 7.49
N LEU A 17 11.89 -27.82 6.59
CA LEU A 17 12.26 -26.61 5.86
C LEU A 17 11.11 -26.09 4.98
N ARG A 18 10.41 -26.98 4.26
CA ARG A 18 9.24 -26.60 3.44
C ARG A 18 8.14 -25.99 4.29
N ARG A 19 7.86 -26.57 5.46
CA ARG A 19 6.88 -26.05 6.42
C ARG A 19 7.26 -24.66 6.90
N PHE A 20 8.52 -24.49 7.32
CA PHE A 20 9.04 -23.21 7.76
C PHE A 20 8.90 -22.14 6.67
N LEU A 21 9.31 -22.43 5.44
CA LEU A 21 9.24 -21.48 4.33
C LEU A 21 7.80 -21.07 4.02
N ARG A 22 6.85 -22.00 4.01
CA ARG A 22 5.42 -21.71 3.81
C ARG A 22 4.87 -20.78 4.89
N GLU A 23 5.26 -20.99 6.16
CA GLU A 23 4.81 -20.14 7.24
C GLU A 23 5.40 -18.72 7.14
N GLN A 24 6.69 -18.60 6.81
CA GLN A 24 7.32 -17.30 6.60
C GLN A 24 6.71 -16.55 5.40
N GLU A 25 6.43 -17.25 4.30
CA GLU A 25 5.73 -16.68 3.14
C GLU A 25 4.36 -16.14 3.53
N ARG A 26 3.55 -16.93 4.25
CA ARG A 26 2.23 -16.54 4.74
C ARG A 26 2.29 -15.28 5.60
N LEU A 27 3.24 -15.20 6.53
CA LEU A 27 3.43 -14.05 7.43
C LEU A 27 3.83 -12.78 6.66
N LEU A 28 4.75 -12.90 5.69
CA LEU A 28 5.18 -11.77 4.86
C LEU A 28 4.04 -11.26 3.98
N LEU A 29 3.24 -12.15 3.39
CA LEU A 29 2.08 -11.79 2.58
C LEU A 29 0.98 -11.14 3.43
N ALA A 30 0.74 -11.62 4.65
CA ALA A 30 -0.20 -11.00 5.58
C ALA A 30 0.22 -9.56 5.90
N ARG A 31 1.49 -9.34 6.26
CA ARG A 31 2.04 -8.01 6.57
C ARG A 31 1.97 -7.07 5.35
N LEU A 32 2.22 -7.57 4.14
CA LEU A 32 2.06 -6.79 2.91
C LEU A 32 0.59 -6.41 2.69
N GLY A 33 -0.33 -7.35 2.93
CA GLY A 33 -1.77 -7.11 2.84
C GLY A 33 -2.25 -6.04 3.83
N ASP A 34 -1.73 -6.04 5.06
CA ASP A 34 -2.01 -4.98 6.05
C ASP A 34 -1.52 -3.61 5.55
N LEU A 35 -0.28 -3.54 5.07
CA LEU A 35 0.28 -2.29 4.52
C LEU A 35 -0.53 -1.77 3.32
N ALA A 36 -0.93 -2.66 2.40
CA ALA A 36 -1.75 -2.28 1.25
C ALA A 36 -3.13 -1.75 1.68
N ARG A 37 -3.73 -2.34 2.72
CA ARG A 37 -4.99 -1.84 3.30
C ARG A 37 -4.82 -0.47 3.94
N ASP A 38 -3.73 -0.24 4.68
CA ASP A 38 -3.43 1.05 5.30
C ASP A 38 -3.29 2.15 4.23
N VAL A 39 -2.56 1.86 3.14
CA VAL A 39 -2.43 2.76 1.99
C VAL A 39 -3.78 3.04 1.36
N ARG A 40 -4.58 1.99 1.14
CA ARG A 40 -5.89 2.15 0.52
C ARG A 40 -6.80 3.04 1.37
N ARG A 41 -6.80 2.85 2.69
CA ARG A 41 -7.57 3.70 3.62
C ARG A 41 -7.11 5.16 3.58
N ALA A 42 -5.80 5.40 3.47
CA ALA A 42 -5.28 6.76 3.32
C ALA A 42 -5.78 7.41 2.02
N GLN A 43 -5.72 6.68 0.90
CA GLN A 43 -6.23 7.14 -0.39
C GLN A 43 -7.74 7.39 -0.38
N ASP A 44 -8.52 6.49 0.23
CA ASP A 44 -9.98 6.64 0.30
C ASP A 44 -10.37 7.86 1.16
N ARG A 45 -9.67 8.12 2.27
CA ARG A 45 -9.84 9.35 3.05
C ARG A 45 -9.48 10.60 2.24
N ALA A 46 -8.38 10.55 1.50
CA ALA A 46 -7.95 11.66 0.69
C ALA A 46 -8.99 11.98 -0.41
N LEU A 47 -9.48 10.95 -1.10
CA LEU A 47 -10.50 11.06 -2.12
C LEU A 47 -11.84 11.57 -1.55
N ALA A 48 -12.23 11.11 -0.37
CA ALA A 48 -13.42 11.62 0.31
C ALA A 48 -13.30 13.13 0.59
N LYS A 49 -12.12 13.58 1.03
CA LYS A 49 -11.88 15.01 1.25
C LYS A 49 -11.96 15.82 -0.05
N VAL A 50 -11.33 15.35 -1.13
CA VAL A 50 -11.47 16.02 -2.45
C VAL A 50 -12.93 16.11 -2.89
N ARG A 51 -13.71 15.05 -2.71
CA ARG A 51 -15.13 15.03 -3.09
C ARG A 51 -15.97 16.01 -2.28
N GLU A 52 -15.69 16.15 -0.99
CA GLU A 52 -16.32 17.15 -0.12
C GLU A 52 -16.02 18.56 -0.62
N GLU A 53 -14.75 18.88 -0.86
CA GLU A 53 -14.33 20.20 -1.36
C GLU A 53 -14.92 20.51 -2.74
N LEU A 54 -14.98 19.53 -3.64
CA LEU A 54 -15.64 19.67 -4.95
C LEU A 54 -17.14 19.94 -4.81
N SER A 55 -17.83 19.23 -3.91
CA SER A 55 -19.27 19.42 -3.69
C SER A 55 -19.57 20.82 -3.12
N HIS A 56 -18.70 21.32 -2.26
CA HIS A 56 -18.81 22.69 -1.74
C HIS A 56 -18.57 23.72 -2.85
N LEU A 57 -17.60 23.50 -3.74
CA LEU A 57 -17.38 24.35 -4.90
C LEU A 57 -18.58 24.33 -5.86
N ASP A 58 -19.15 23.17 -6.16
CA ASP A 58 -20.34 23.04 -7.00
C ASP A 58 -21.53 23.82 -6.41
N THR A 59 -21.67 23.80 -5.08
CA THR A 59 -22.71 24.56 -4.38
C THR A 59 -22.50 26.07 -4.54
N LEU A 60 -21.27 26.56 -4.37
CA LEU A 60 -20.95 27.97 -4.57
C LEU A 60 -21.19 28.40 -6.01
N ILE A 61 -20.79 27.59 -7.00
CA ILE A 61 -21.05 27.87 -8.42
C ILE A 61 -22.56 27.99 -8.66
N TRP A 62 -23.35 27.05 -8.14
CA TRP A 62 -24.80 27.09 -8.28
C TRP A 62 -25.43 28.34 -7.62
N GLU A 63 -24.96 28.73 -6.43
CA GLU A 63 -25.41 29.96 -5.77
C GLU A 63 -25.06 31.20 -6.58
N MET A 64 -23.84 31.25 -7.15
CA MET A 64 -23.41 32.35 -8.03
C MET A 64 -24.35 32.43 -9.24
N GLU A 65 -24.51 31.33 -9.97
CA GLU A 65 -25.38 31.24 -11.14
C GLU A 65 -26.82 31.66 -10.81
N GLY A 66 -27.37 31.21 -9.68
CA GLY A 66 -28.69 31.59 -9.21
C GLY A 66 -28.82 33.09 -8.93
N LYS A 67 -27.83 33.71 -8.29
CA LYS A 67 -27.83 35.16 -8.03
C LYS A 67 -27.73 35.97 -9.31
N PHE A 68 -26.96 35.53 -10.31
CA PHE A 68 -26.89 36.20 -11.62
C PHE A 68 -28.22 36.22 -12.39
N GLN A 69 -29.17 35.33 -12.06
CA GLN A 69 -30.52 35.33 -12.66
C GLN A 69 -31.51 36.28 -11.97
N GLN A 70 -31.15 36.88 -10.82
CA GLN A 70 -32.05 37.75 -10.07
C GLN A 70 -32.21 39.14 -10.73
N PRO A 71 -33.34 39.84 -10.47
CA PRO A 71 -33.49 41.23 -10.88
C PRO A 71 -32.41 42.14 -10.27
N PRO A 72 -32.00 43.24 -10.94
CA PRO A 72 -30.87 44.08 -10.51
C PRO A 72 -30.97 44.59 -9.07
N GLY A 73 -32.16 44.97 -8.61
CA GLY A 73 -32.37 45.48 -7.25
C GLY A 73 -32.15 44.43 -6.15
N GLN A 74 -32.42 43.16 -6.44
CA GLN A 74 -32.24 42.05 -5.50
C GLN A 74 -30.81 41.52 -5.56
N PHE A 75 -30.25 41.42 -6.77
CA PHE A 75 -28.84 41.12 -6.97
C PHE A 75 -27.93 42.06 -6.17
N LEU A 76 -28.16 43.37 -6.25
CA LEU A 76 -27.35 44.36 -5.53
C LEU A 76 -27.47 44.27 -4.00
N GLN A 77 -28.57 43.72 -3.47
CA GLN A 77 -28.73 43.46 -2.04
C GLN A 77 -28.01 42.18 -1.61
N ASP A 78 -28.09 41.13 -2.43
CA ASP A 78 -27.63 39.79 -2.07
C ASP A 78 -26.15 39.52 -2.43
N ILE A 79 -25.52 40.36 -3.26
CA ILE A 79 -24.16 40.14 -3.77
C ILE A 79 -23.10 40.13 -2.67
N GLY A 80 -23.26 40.95 -1.61
CA GLY A 80 -22.31 41.01 -0.50
C GLY A 80 -22.12 39.65 0.18
N GLY A 81 -23.23 38.98 0.53
CA GLY A 81 -23.16 37.66 1.16
C GLY A 81 -22.61 36.55 0.24
N LEU A 82 -22.73 36.71 -1.10
CA LEU A 82 -22.07 35.79 -2.03
C LEU A 82 -20.55 35.95 -1.98
N LEU A 83 -20.08 37.20 -1.98
CA LEU A 83 -18.66 37.52 -1.90
C LEU A 83 -18.06 37.04 -0.58
N ASP A 84 -18.76 37.26 0.54
CA ASP A 84 -18.35 36.76 1.85
C ASP A 84 -18.23 35.23 1.87
N SER A 85 -19.18 34.52 1.23
CA SER A 85 -19.17 33.05 1.13
C SER A 85 -18.03 32.55 0.26
N CYS A 86 -17.74 33.23 -0.86
CA CYS A 86 -16.59 32.94 -1.72
C CYS A 86 -15.26 33.21 -1.02
N GLU A 87 -15.14 34.26 -0.22
CA GLU A 87 -13.93 34.56 0.56
C GLU A 87 -13.75 33.58 1.74
N ALA A 88 -14.85 33.11 2.32
CA ALA A 88 -14.84 32.10 3.38
C ALA A 88 -14.45 30.70 2.87
N MET A 89 -14.66 30.42 1.58
CA MET A 89 -14.26 29.16 0.95
C MET A 89 -12.74 28.99 0.99
N LYS A 90 -12.27 28.06 1.83
CA LYS A 90 -10.87 27.68 1.92
C LYS A 90 -10.71 26.25 1.46
N PHE A 91 -10.02 26.05 0.34
CA PHE A 91 -9.64 24.72 -0.11
C PHE A 91 -8.67 24.10 0.90
N ASN A 92 -9.07 22.99 1.50
CA ASN A 92 -8.21 22.21 2.38
C ASN A 92 -7.75 20.95 1.62
N PRO A 93 -6.51 20.93 1.11
CA PRO A 93 -6.03 19.78 0.36
C PRO A 93 -6.07 18.52 1.24
N PRO A 94 -6.28 17.35 0.63
CA PRO A 94 -6.22 16.09 1.36
C PRO A 94 -4.86 15.90 2.00
N ALA A 95 -4.83 15.30 3.18
CA ALA A 95 -3.57 14.89 3.79
C ALA A 95 -2.83 13.90 2.87
N GLU A 96 -1.55 14.15 2.66
CA GLU A 96 -0.65 13.22 1.98
C GLU A 96 -0.56 11.90 2.76
N ILE A 97 -0.06 10.85 2.10
CA ILE A 97 0.29 9.60 2.79
C ILE A 97 1.28 9.96 3.90
N SER A 98 1.07 9.42 5.11
CA SER A 98 1.95 9.77 6.22
C SER A 98 3.38 9.26 5.95
N PRO A 99 4.42 10.05 6.28
CA PRO A 99 5.82 9.63 6.13
C PRO A 99 6.11 8.32 6.87
N GLU A 100 5.39 8.06 7.96
CA GLU A 100 5.47 6.80 8.71
C GLU A 100 5.02 5.59 7.88
N LEU A 101 3.91 5.71 7.13
CA LEU A 101 3.40 4.62 6.30
C LEU A 101 4.32 4.37 5.10
N GLU A 102 4.86 5.43 4.50
CA GLU A 102 5.86 5.33 3.44
C GLU A 102 7.13 4.65 3.94
N GLY A 103 7.63 5.04 5.13
CA GLY A 103 8.77 4.41 5.77
C GLY A 103 8.57 2.92 6.01
N ARG A 104 7.39 2.52 6.53
CA ARG A 104 7.02 1.11 6.74
C ARG A 104 7.00 0.31 5.44
N LEU A 105 6.51 0.89 4.34
CA LEU A 105 6.52 0.25 3.02
C LEU A 105 7.95 0.07 2.50
N GLN A 106 8.77 1.12 2.61
CA GLN A 106 10.16 1.07 2.17
C GLN A 106 10.96 0.02 2.95
N GLU A 107 10.79 -0.05 4.27
CA GLU A 107 11.38 -1.08 5.11
C GLU A 107 10.96 -2.48 4.64
N PHE A 108 9.67 -2.67 4.35
CA PHE A 108 9.16 -3.95 3.86
C PHE A 108 9.79 -4.34 2.51
N VAL A 109 9.89 -3.40 1.57
CA VAL A 109 10.52 -3.62 0.26
C VAL A 109 11.99 -4.03 0.42
N GLN A 110 12.75 -3.31 1.24
CA GLN A 110 14.15 -3.63 1.52
C GLN A 110 14.29 -5.02 2.14
N ARG A 111 13.45 -5.33 3.14
CA ARG A 111 13.42 -6.66 3.77
C ARG A 111 13.08 -7.75 2.77
N ASN A 112 12.14 -7.52 1.85
CA ASN A 112 11.77 -8.50 0.83
C ASN A 112 12.93 -8.79 -0.13
N VAL A 113 13.69 -7.77 -0.54
CA VAL A 113 14.92 -7.94 -1.34
C VAL A 113 15.92 -8.84 -0.62
N LEU A 114 16.16 -8.59 0.67
CA LEU A 114 17.07 -9.42 1.48
C LEU A 114 16.60 -10.87 1.58
N VAL A 115 15.30 -11.10 1.84
CA VAL A 115 14.71 -12.44 1.91
C VAL A 115 14.92 -13.18 0.59
N ARG A 116 14.58 -12.56 -0.55
CA ARG A 116 14.76 -13.16 -1.88
C ARG A 116 16.22 -13.49 -2.18
N GLY A 117 17.14 -12.60 -1.80
CA GLY A 117 18.57 -12.82 -1.93
C GLY A 117 19.06 -14.02 -1.10
N THR A 118 18.59 -14.16 0.14
CA THR A 118 18.92 -15.31 0.99
C THR A 118 18.36 -16.62 0.42
N LEU A 119 17.10 -16.64 -0.02
CA LEU A 119 16.51 -17.83 -0.64
C LEU A 119 17.31 -18.30 -1.85
N ARG A 120 17.72 -17.37 -2.72
CA ARG A 120 18.56 -17.69 -3.88
C ARG A 120 19.91 -18.29 -3.46
N ARG A 121 20.61 -17.68 -2.49
CA ARG A 121 21.88 -18.23 -1.97
C ARG A 121 21.72 -19.61 -1.37
N CYS A 122 20.64 -19.86 -0.62
CA CYS A 122 20.35 -21.19 -0.08
C CYS A 122 20.12 -22.21 -1.19
N GLN A 123 19.37 -21.83 -2.24
CA GLN A 123 19.15 -22.67 -3.41
C GLN A 123 20.46 -23.00 -4.13
N ASP A 124 21.30 -22.00 -4.37
CA ASP A 124 22.60 -22.16 -5.05
C ASP A 124 23.53 -23.08 -4.22
N SER A 125 23.56 -22.88 -2.90
CA SER A 125 24.36 -23.71 -1.98
C SER A 125 23.88 -25.16 -1.98
N LEU A 126 22.56 -25.39 -1.96
CA LEU A 126 21.98 -26.72 -2.00
C LEU A 126 22.31 -27.42 -3.33
N MET A 127 22.19 -26.72 -4.46
CA MET A 127 22.57 -27.26 -5.77
C MET A 127 24.06 -27.63 -5.84
N PHE A 128 24.94 -26.80 -5.29
CA PHE A 128 26.38 -27.09 -5.25
C PHE A 128 26.70 -28.36 -4.44
N GLN A 129 26.04 -28.55 -3.29
CA GLN A 129 26.26 -29.75 -2.45
C GLN A 129 25.69 -31.04 -3.06
N LEU A 130 24.67 -30.92 -3.93
CA LEU A 130 24.03 -32.05 -4.61
C LEU A 130 24.70 -32.43 -5.93
N GLN A 131 25.67 -31.65 -6.41
CA GLN A 131 26.49 -32.07 -7.55
C GLN A 131 27.36 -33.25 -7.12
N GLU A 132 27.15 -34.43 -7.73
CA GLU A 132 28.11 -35.51 -7.57
C GLU A 132 29.46 -35.09 -8.16
N PRO A 133 30.59 -35.39 -7.51
CA PRO A 133 31.89 -35.19 -8.13
C PRO A 133 31.89 -35.99 -9.42
N GLY A 134 31.93 -35.29 -10.56
CA GLY A 134 31.97 -35.92 -11.86
C GLY A 134 33.02 -37.02 -11.84
N GLU A 135 32.62 -38.21 -12.27
CA GLU A 135 33.54 -39.27 -12.67
C GLU A 135 34.40 -38.73 -13.81
N PHE A 136 35.43 -37.96 -13.47
CA PHE A 136 36.55 -37.70 -14.35
C PHE A 136 37.39 -38.98 -14.36
N MET A 137 36.96 -39.93 -15.20
CA MET A 137 37.86 -40.94 -15.78
C MET A 137 38.58 -40.35 -16.99
#